data_AF-A0A9Q9HUU6-F1
#
_entry.id   AF-A0A9Q9HUU6-F1
#
_cell.length_a   1.000
_cell.length_b   1.000
_cell.length_c   1.000
_cell.angle_alpha   90.00
_cell.angle_beta   90.00
_cell.angle_gamma   90.00
#
_symmetry.space_group_name_H-M   'P 1'
#
loop_
_entity.id
_entity.type
_entity.pdbx_description
1 polymer ?
#
loop_
_entity_poly.entity_id
_entity_poly.type
_entity_poly.pdbx_seq_one_letter_code
_entity_poly.pdbx_strand_id
1 'polypeptide(L)'
;MRHFLSGLAAAAAVLFSITCATQAEEILIEGTRSKLSINSDIRLTGDMKKSFAFFKKNAEFYGAMFVNPPEDLVGAFWNTSSLPLAKHYALKSCQSKSRTPSSCQAYATVLPKKHQSRPGRTLSQSGNLTFAAYRKQQTTGIYGAFAVAENGDSGFSWNFASKSQAEETALKHCADDVQASKSEASAHVLKNVLEANRSKCRVVHVTQP
;
A
#
# COMPACT_ATOMS: atom_id res chain seq x y z
N MET A 1 4.48 58.70 -53.87
CA MET A 1 3.98 57.31 -53.97
C MET A 1 5.01 56.43 -53.29
N ARG A 2 4.78 55.61 -52.26
CA ARG A 2 3.62 55.05 -51.58
C ARG A 2 4.08 54.68 -50.15
N HIS A 3 3.25 54.94 -49.15
CA HIS A 3 3.38 54.40 -47.80
C HIS A 3 3.13 52.88 -47.80
N PHE A 4 3.85 52.12 -46.97
CA PHE A 4 3.38 50.81 -46.50
C PHE A 4 3.72 50.62 -45.02
N LEU A 5 2.67 50.74 -44.21
CA LEU A 5 2.52 50.23 -42.85
C LEU A 5 2.14 48.74 -42.93
N SER A 6 2.74 47.87 -42.13
CA SER A 6 2.26 46.52 -41.75
C SER A 6 3.26 45.97 -40.72
N GLY A 7 2.95 45.51 -39.51
CA GLY A 7 1.72 45.16 -38.83
C GLY A 7 2.12 44.12 -37.77
N LEU A 8 2.23 44.53 -36.51
CA LEU A 8 2.63 43.65 -35.39
C LEU A 8 1.40 42.84 -34.93
N ALA A 9 1.38 41.54 -35.24
CA ALA A 9 0.39 40.61 -34.72
C ALA A 9 0.86 40.06 -33.36
N ALA A 10 0.25 40.54 -32.27
CA ALA A 10 0.46 40.00 -30.93
C ALA A 10 -0.36 38.70 -30.76
N ALA A 11 0.32 37.56 -30.75
CA ALA A 11 -0.28 36.27 -30.42
C ALA A 11 -0.41 36.13 -28.89
N ALA A 12 -1.60 36.37 -28.36
CA ALA A 12 -1.92 36.11 -26.96
C ALA A 12 -2.12 34.60 -26.75
N ALA A 13 -1.12 33.91 -26.20
CA ALA A 13 -1.22 32.52 -25.80
C ALA A 13 -2.04 32.41 -24.49
N VAL A 14 -3.30 31.98 -24.60
CA VAL A 14 -4.14 31.67 -23.45
C VAL A 14 -3.69 30.34 -22.84
N LEU A 15 -2.93 30.41 -21.75
CA LEU A 15 -2.58 29.25 -20.93
C LEU A 15 -3.82 28.81 -20.13
N PHE A 16 -4.61 27.89 -20.70
CA PHE A 16 -5.62 27.15 -19.94
C PHE A 16 -4.91 26.31 -18.88
N SER A 17 -4.88 26.81 -17.65
CA SER A 17 -4.48 26.04 -16.49
C SER A 17 -5.59 25.01 -16.22
N ILE A 18 -5.38 23.78 -16.67
CA ILE A 18 -6.19 22.63 -16.26
C ILE A 18 -5.89 22.43 -14.77
N THR A 19 -6.69 23.07 -13.91
CA THR A 19 -6.73 22.72 -12.49
C THR A 19 -7.40 21.35 -12.41
N CYS A 20 -6.60 20.29 -12.42
CA CYS A 20 -7.06 18.99 -11.97
C CYS A 20 -7.51 19.16 -10.52
N ALA A 21 -8.82 19.34 -10.34
CA ALA A 21 -9.45 19.15 -9.06
C ALA A 21 -9.13 17.71 -8.65
N THR A 22 -8.15 17.57 -7.75
CA THR A 22 -7.89 16.34 -7.02
C THR A 22 -9.12 16.10 -6.15
N GLN A 23 -10.15 15.52 -6.76
CA GLN A 23 -11.28 15.00 -6.01
C GLN A 23 -10.71 13.95 -5.07
N ALA A 24 -10.96 14.13 -3.77
CA ALA A 24 -10.61 13.13 -2.78
C ALA A 24 -11.32 11.83 -3.18
N GLU A 25 -10.56 10.87 -3.70
CA GLU A 25 -11.13 9.59 -4.14
C GLU A 25 -11.58 8.80 -2.91
N GLU A 26 -12.77 8.19 -3.00
CA GLU A 26 -13.32 7.39 -1.91
C GLU A 26 -12.43 6.17 -1.63
N ILE A 27 -11.96 6.07 -0.39
CA ILE A 27 -11.17 4.93 0.08
C ILE A 27 -12.10 3.72 0.25
N LEU A 28 -11.75 2.62 -0.40
CA LEU A 28 -12.49 1.37 -0.29
C LEU A 28 -12.13 0.66 1.02
N ILE A 29 -13.05 0.71 1.99
CA ILE A 29 -12.94 -0.05 3.24
C ILE A 29 -13.41 -1.48 2.98
N GLU A 30 -12.48 -2.43 3.05
CA GLU A 30 -12.79 -3.84 2.83
C GLU A 30 -13.19 -4.55 4.14
N GLY A 31 -14.06 -5.56 4.03
CA GLY A 31 -14.60 -6.27 5.19
C GLY A 31 -13.57 -7.16 5.90
N THR A 32 -13.76 -7.38 7.20
CA THR A 32 -12.83 -8.08 8.12
C THR A 32 -12.74 -9.59 7.95
N ARG A 33 -13.66 -10.22 7.22
CA ARG A 33 -13.63 -11.68 7.01
C ARG A 33 -12.80 -12.00 5.78
N SER A 34 -11.73 -12.77 5.96
CA SER A 34 -10.86 -13.21 4.88
C SER A 34 -11.31 -14.56 4.28
N LYS A 35 -10.85 -14.81 3.05
CA LYS A 35 -10.97 -16.08 2.33
C LYS A 35 -9.56 -16.57 2.03
N LEU A 36 -9.18 -17.68 2.67
CA LEU A 36 -7.98 -18.42 2.35
C LEU A 36 -8.24 -19.29 1.10
N SER A 37 -7.31 -19.26 0.15
CA SER A 37 -7.29 -20.16 -1.01
C SER A 37 -5.95 -20.88 -1.05
N ILE A 38 -5.99 -22.21 -1.22
CA ILE A 38 -4.81 -23.05 -1.45
C ILE A 38 -4.66 -23.19 -2.97
N ASN A 39 -3.49 -22.86 -3.49
CA ASN A 39 -3.21 -22.74 -4.91
C ASN A 39 -2.30 -23.86 -5.44
N SER A 40 -1.99 -24.86 -4.61
CA SER A 40 -1.09 -25.96 -4.93
C SER A 40 -1.51 -27.23 -4.18
N ASP A 41 -1.22 -28.38 -4.76
CA ASP A 41 -1.39 -29.73 -4.21
C ASP A 41 -0.16 -30.23 -3.43
N ILE A 42 0.89 -29.42 -3.30
CA ILE A 42 2.10 -29.73 -2.52
C ILE A 42 1.70 -30.14 -1.10
N ARG A 43 2.09 -31.35 -0.71
CA ARG A 43 1.93 -31.81 0.66
C ARG A 43 2.93 -31.11 1.57
N LEU A 44 2.43 -30.26 2.47
CA LEU A 44 3.27 -29.62 3.48
C LEU A 44 3.74 -30.62 4.54
N THR A 45 5.03 -30.55 4.87
CA THR A 45 5.69 -31.30 5.93
C THR A 45 6.36 -30.35 6.92
N GLY A 46 6.94 -30.90 7.99
CA GLY A 46 7.91 -30.20 8.85
C GLY A 46 7.53 -28.78 9.23
N ASP A 47 8.45 -27.85 8.97
CA ASP A 47 8.31 -26.45 9.30
C ASP A 47 7.34 -25.73 8.36
N MET A 48 7.22 -26.16 7.10
CA MET A 48 6.20 -25.60 6.19
C MET A 48 4.78 -25.74 6.76
N LYS A 49 4.45 -26.90 7.35
CA LYS A 49 3.13 -27.14 7.96
C LYS A 49 2.88 -26.21 9.15
N LYS A 50 3.89 -25.99 10.00
CA LYS A 50 3.79 -25.05 11.15
C LYS A 50 3.62 -23.61 10.67
N SER A 51 4.42 -23.18 9.69
CA SER A 51 4.33 -21.86 9.09
C SER A 51 2.99 -21.63 8.39
N PHE A 52 2.42 -22.64 7.72
CA PHE A 52 1.08 -22.53 7.14
C PHE A 52 -0.01 -22.38 8.20
N ALA A 53 0.08 -23.12 9.31
CA ALA A 53 -0.85 -22.96 10.42
C ALA A 53 -0.77 -21.53 11.02
N PHE A 54 0.44 -21.01 11.21
CA PHE A 54 0.66 -19.63 11.65
C PHE A 54 0.12 -18.62 10.62
N PHE A 55 0.41 -18.79 9.34
CA PHE A 55 -0.09 -17.93 8.26
C PHE A 55 -1.63 -17.93 8.23
N LYS A 56 -2.26 -19.11 8.26
CA LYS A 56 -3.73 -19.24 8.30
C LYS A 56 -4.35 -18.53 9.50
N LYS A 57 -3.67 -18.50 10.65
CA LYS A 57 -4.15 -17.84 11.86
C LYS A 57 -4.02 -16.31 11.80
N ASN A 58 -2.95 -15.78 11.19
CA ASN A 58 -2.60 -14.35 11.29
C ASN A 58 -2.83 -13.55 9.99
N ALA A 59 -2.93 -14.21 8.83
CA ALA A 59 -3.21 -13.54 7.58
C ALA A 59 -4.71 -13.25 7.47
N GLU A 60 -5.13 -12.11 8.02
CA GLU A 60 -6.52 -11.64 8.02
C GLU A 60 -6.87 -10.76 6.81
N PHE A 61 -5.88 -10.40 5.99
CA PHE A 61 -6.05 -9.52 4.84
C PHE A 61 -5.16 -9.96 3.67
N TYR A 62 -5.00 -9.15 2.60
CA TYR A 62 -4.18 -9.52 1.44
C TYR A 62 -2.85 -10.12 1.86
N GLY A 63 -2.70 -11.41 1.57
CA GLY A 63 -1.59 -12.21 2.02
C GLY A 63 -1.26 -13.32 1.02
N ALA A 64 0.00 -13.73 1.03
CA ALA A 64 0.49 -14.81 0.21
C ALA A 64 1.55 -15.60 0.96
N MET A 65 1.64 -16.89 0.61
CA MET A 65 2.63 -17.82 1.11
C MET A 65 3.21 -18.59 -0.08
N PHE A 66 4.53 -18.61 -0.14
CA PHE A 66 5.34 -19.38 -1.07
C PHE A 66 6.14 -20.42 -0.28
N VAL A 67 6.34 -21.58 -0.88
CA VAL A 67 7.06 -22.71 -0.28
C VAL A 67 8.17 -23.19 -1.19
N ASN A 68 9.25 -23.69 -0.61
CA ASN A 68 10.28 -24.47 -1.31
C ASN A 68 10.34 -25.87 -0.67
N PRO A 69 9.64 -26.87 -1.26
CA PRO A 69 9.55 -28.20 -0.67
C PRO A 69 10.90 -28.94 -0.53
N PRO A 70 11.82 -28.90 -1.52
CA PRO A 70 13.17 -29.47 -1.38
C PRO A 70 13.95 -29.01 -0.14
N GLU A 71 13.67 -27.82 0.38
CA GLU A 71 14.39 -27.22 1.50
C GLU A 71 13.55 -27.06 2.77
N ASP A 72 12.28 -27.48 2.77
CA ASP A 72 11.29 -27.25 3.84
C ASP A 72 11.17 -25.77 4.25
N LEU A 73 11.27 -24.85 3.28
CA LEU A 73 11.27 -23.40 3.52
C LEU A 73 9.96 -22.71 3.16
N VAL A 74 9.70 -21.60 3.84
CA VAL A 74 8.55 -20.72 3.62
C VAL A 74 8.94 -19.25 3.52
N GLY A 75 8.38 -18.59 2.51
CA GLY A 75 8.23 -17.14 2.45
C GLY A 75 6.75 -16.77 2.59
N ALA A 76 6.41 -15.90 3.53
CA ALA A 76 5.04 -15.43 3.70
C ALA A 76 5.03 -13.92 3.96
N PHE A 77 3.97 -13.27 3.50
CA PHE A 77 3.73 -11.85 3.74
C PHE A 77 2.22 -11.59 3.71
N TRP A 78 1.73 -10.73 4.59
CA TRP A 78 0.30 -10.40 4.71
C TRP A 78 0.10 -8.96 5.15
N ASN A 79 -1.15 -8.53 5.28
CA ASN A 79 -1.53 -7.16 5.60
C ASN A 79 -1.01 -6.12 4.58
N THR A 80 -0.93 -6.52 3.31
CA THR A 80 -0.58 -5.57 2.23
C THR A 80 -1.80 -4.84 1.69
N SER A 81 -1.56 -3.79 0.91
CA SER A 81 -2.61 -3.07 0.18
C SER A 81 -3.20 -3.85 -1.01
N SER A 82 -2.56 -4.94 -1.46
CA SER A 82 -3.04 -5.72 -2.62
C SER A 82 -2.45 -7.13 -2.69
N LEU A 83 -3.19 -8.06 -3.31
CA LEU A 83 -2.69 -9.43 -3.51
C LEU A 83 -1.38 -9.51 -4.33
N PRO A 84 -1.20 -8.77 -5.44
CA PRO A 84 0.07 -8.78 -6.18
C PRO A 84 1.26 -8.39 -5.30
N LEU A 85 1.09 -7.41 -4.41
CA LEU A 85 2.14 -6.99 -3.49
C LEU A 85 2.45 -8.07 -2.44
N ALA A 86 1.42 -8.70 -1.86
CA ALA A 86 1.62 -9.84 -0.97
C ALA A 86 2.40 -10.96 -1.65
N LYS A 87 2.05 -11.30 -2.90
CA LYS A 87 2.74 -12.34 -3.69
C LYS A 87 4.20 -11.97 -3.93
N HIS A 88 4.46 -10.73 -4.31
CA HIS A 88 5.82 -10.22 -4.54
C HIS A 88 6.71 -10.38 -3.31
N TYR A 89 6.27 -9.88 -2.16
CA TYR A 89 7.05 -9.97 -0.92
C TYR A 89 7.18 -11.40 -0.39
N ALA A 90 6.12 -12.21 -0.48
CA ALA A 90 6.17 -13.61 -0.06
C ALA A 90 7.15 -14.42 -0.93
N LEU A 91 7.16 -14.20 -2.25
CA LEU A 91 8.11 -14.83 -3.18
C LEU A 91 9.56 -14.43 -2.85
N LYS A 92 9.84 -13.12 -2.73
CA LYS A 92 11.17 -12.64 -2.34
C LYS A 92 11.63 -13.19 -0.99
N SER A 93 10.73 -13.27 -0.02
CA SER A 93 10.99 -13.86 1.29
C SER A 93 11.37 -15.34 1.20
N CYS A 94 10.74 -16.10 0.29
CA CYS A 94 11.11 -17.49 0.02
C CYS A 94 12.48 -17.57 -0.67
N GLN A 95 12.65 -16.84 -1.77
CA GLN A 95 13.85 -16.86 -2.61
C GLN A 95 15.11 -16.45 -1.82
N SER A 96 15.00 -15.43 -0.99
CA SER A 96 16.13 -14.91 -0.19
C SER A 96 16.64 -15.87 0.89
N LYS A 97 15.81 -16.82 1.33
CA LYS A 97 16.21 -17.85 2.31
C LYS A 97 16.70 -19.14 1.66
N SER A 98 16.48 -19.28 0.35
CA SER A 98 16.62 -20.55 -0.35
C SER A 98 17.94 -20.68 -1.10
N ARG A 99 18.49 -21.90 -1.13
CA ARG A 99 19.62 -22.27 -1.98
C ARG A 99 19.19 -22.59 -3.42
N THR A 100 17.91 -22.89 -3.64
CA THR A 100 17.28 -23.12 -4.93
C THR A 100 16.10 -22.14 -5.15
N PRO A 101 16.35 -20.84 -5.37
CA PRO A 101 15.28 -19.83 -5.44
C PRO A 101 14.19 -20.10 -6.51
N SER A 102 14.53 -20.81 -7.58
CA SER A 102 13.58 -21.21 -8.63
C SER A 102 12.56 -22.26 -8.17
N SER A 103 12.83 -22.97 -7.08
CA SER A 103 11.91 -23.96 -6.49
C SER A 103 10.83 -23.34 -5.60
N CYS A 104 10.85 -22.02 -5.38
CA CYS A 104 9.83 -21.30 -4.63
C CYS A 104 8.52 -21.21 -5.42
N GLN A 105 7.46 -21.82 -4.90
CA GLN A 105 6.15 -21.90 -5.56
C GLN A 105 5.04 -21.31 -4.69
N ALA A 106 4.04 -20.70 -5.33
CA ALA A 106 2.88 -20.15 -4.61
C ALA A 106 2.04 -21.28 -4.00
N TYR A 107 1.81 -21.24 -2.70
CA TYR A 107 1.06 -22.27 -2.00
C TYR A 107 -0.32 -21.79 -1.53
N ALA A 108 -0.39 -20.63 -0.89
CA ALA A 108 -1.64 -20.11 -0.37
C ALA A 108 -1.76 -18.60 -0.53
N THR A 109 -2.99 -18.10 -0.63
CA THR A 109 -3.30 -16.68 -0.68
C THR A 109 -4.51 -16.37 0.18
N VAL A 110 -4.53 -15.15 0.73
CA VAL A 110 -5.64 -14.61 1.49
C VAL A 110 -6.16 -13.37 0.79
N LEU A 111 -7.49 -13.31 0.66
CA LEU A 111 -8.24 -12.18 0.10
C LEU A 111 -9.35 -11.77 1.07
N PRO A 112 -9.69 -10.49 1.19
CA PRO A 112 -10.92 -10.07 1.87
C PRO A 112 -12.16 -10.56 1.09
N LYS A 113 -13.21 -10.99 1.81
CA LYS A 113 -14.40 -11.62 1.19
C LYS A 113 -15.13 -10.72 0.18
N LYS A 114 -15.14 -9.41 0.42
CA LYS A 114 -15.81 -8.41 -0.44
C LYS A 114 -14.79 -7.48 -1.08
N HIS A 115 -13.69 -8.03 -1.58
CA HIS A 115 -12.65 -7.22 -2.19
C HIS A 115 -13.16 -6.57 -3.49
N GLN A 116 -12.92 -5.28 -3.63
CA GLN A 116 -13.07 -4.57 -4.89
C GLN A 116 -11.67 -4.16 -5.30
N SER A 117 -11.01 -5.01 -6.10
CA SER A 117 -9.62 -4.76 -6.48
C SER A 117 -9.56 -3.51 -7.36
N ARG A 118 -9.16 -2.39 -6.77
CA ARG A 118 -8.80 -1.16 -7.48
C ARG A 118 -7.35 -0.81 -7.11
N PRO A 119 -6.40 -0.99 -8.02
CA PRO A 119 -5.00 -0.64 -7.78
C PRO A 119 -4.88 0.78 -7.23
N GLY A 120 -4.10 0.94 -6.16
CA GLY A 120 -3.85 2.24 -5.54
C GLY A 120 -5.00 2.83 -4.70
N ARG A 121 -6.13 2.13 -4.53
CA ARG A 121 -7.27 2.61 -3.71
C ARG A 121 -7.58 1.76 -2.49
N THR A 122 -6.98 0.59 -2.40
CA THR A 122 -7.20 -0.34 -1.32
C THR A 122 -6.15 -0.14 -0.22
N LEU A 123 -6.62 -0.02 1.02
CA LEU A 123 -5.76 0.04 2.20
C LEU A 123 -5.44 -1.36 2.69
N SER A 124 -4.29 -1.51 3.37
CA SER A 124 -4.04 -2.66 4.25
C SER A 124 -5.12 -2.74 5.35
N GLN A 125 -5.19 -3.85 6.09
CA GLN A 125 -6.10 -3.93 7.24
C GLN A 125 -5.71 -2.93 8.32
N SER A 126 -4.42 -2.81 8.63
CA SER A 126 -3.92 -1.77 9.53
C SER A 126 -4.31 -0.39 9.02
N GLY A 127 -4.10 -0.11 7.73
CA GLY A 127 -4.51 1.15 7.11
C GLY A 127 -6.01 1.41 7.22
N ASN A 128 -6.87 0.40 7.05
CA ASN A 128 -8.32 0.52 7.26
C ASN A 128 -8.67 0.89 8.71
N LEU A 129 -8.00 0.29 9.69
CA LEU A 129 -8.20 0.60 11.11
C LEU A 129 -7.74 2.03 11.43
N THR A 130 -6.56 2.43 10.95
CA THR A 130 -6.03 3.79 11.09
C THR A 130 -6.94 4.81 10.42
N PHE A 131 -7.44 4.51 9.21
CA PHE A 131 -8.38 5.38 8.50
C PHE A 131 -9.71 5.54 9.23
N ALA A 132 -10.23 4.47 9.83
CA ALA A 132 -11.42 4.55 10.68
C ALA A 132 -11.18 5.41 11.93
N ALA A 133 -9.99 5.34 12.54
CA ALA A 133 -9.61 6.19 13.68
C ALA A 133 -9.51 7.67 13.26
N TYR A 134 -8.82 7.96 12.15
CA TYR A 134 -8.77 9.28 11.53
C TYR A 134 -10.17 9.87 11.32
N ARG A 135 -11.07 9.13 10.70
CA ARG A 135 -12.45 9.58 10.44
C ARG A 135 -13.22 9.91 11.71
N LYS A 136 -12.97 9.21 12.82
CA LYS A 136 -13.60 9.48 14.11
C LYS A 136 -13.06 10.73 14.80
N GLN A 137 -11.78 11.06 14.57
CA GLN A 137 -11.12 12.22 15.18
C GLN A 137 -11.32 13.52 14.38
N GLN A 138 -11.73 13.40 13.12
CA GLN A 138 -11.92 14.54 12.24
C GLN A 138 -13.13 15.39 12.65
N THR A 139 -12.92 16.70 12.77
CA THR A 139 -14.00 17.68 13.00
C THR A 139 -14.49 18.26 11.68
N THR A 140 -15.81 18.44 11.54
CA THR A 140 -16.42 19.16 10.40
C THR A 140 -15.93 20.61 10.34
N GLY A 141 -15.77 21.18 9.14
CA GLY A 141 -15.34 22.58 9.00
C GLY A 141 -13.83 22.81 9.12
N ILE A 142 -13.01 21.75 9.26
CA ILE A 142 -11.55 21.85 9.41
C ILE A 142 -10.86 20.84 8.48
N TYR A 143 -9.63 21.12 8.04
CA TYR A 143 -8.86 20.21 7.19
C TYR A 143 -8.30 19.03 7.97
N GLY A 144 -8.18 17.90 7.29
CA GLY A 144 -7.45 16.71 7.74
C GLY A 144 -7.00 15.91 6.52
N ALA A 145 -5.95 15.11 6.66
CA ALA A 145 -5.44 14.32 5.56
C ALA A 145 -5.03 12.91 6.01
N PHE A 146 -5.11 11.96 5.09
CA PHE A 146 -4.67 10.58 5.28
C PHE A 146 -3.68 10.21 4.19
N ALA A 147 -2.53 9.66 4.58
CA ALA A 147 -1.46 9.25 3.70
C ALA A 147 -1.10 7.78 3.93
N VAL A 148 -0.70 7.11 2.85
CA VAL A 148 -0.28 5.70 2.87
C VAL A 148 0.92 5.45 1.97
N ALA A 149 1.69 4.43 2.33
CA ALA A 149 2.70 3.82 1.48
C ALA A 149 2.17 2.50 0.89
N GLU A 150 2.77 2.02 -0.20
CA GLU A 150 2.30 0.78 -0.86
C GLU A 150 2.43 -0.44 0.06
N ASN A 151 3.50 -0.48 0.87
CA ASN A 151 3.75 -1.55 1.84
C ASN A 151 2.72 -1.64 2.98
N GLY A 152 1.78 -0.68 3.08
CA GLY A 152 0.67 -0.72 4.01
C GLY A 152 0.84 0.16 5.26
N ASP A 153 1.99 0.81 5.40
CA ASP A 153 2.22 1.85 6.42
C ASP A 153 1.35 3.08 6.11
N SER A 154 0.97 3.80 7.16
CA SER A 154 -0.01 4.88 7.05
C SER A 154 0.21 5.98 8.08
N GLY A 155 -0.29 7.17 7.78
CA GLY A 155 -0.26 8.31 8.70
C GLY A 155 -1.38 9.27 8.39
N PHE A 156 -1.77 10.05 9.39
CA PHE A 156 -2.87 10.99 9.24
C PHE A 156 -2.70 12.24 10.09
N SER A 157 -3.44 13.27 9.70
CA SER A 157 -3.54 14.55 10.37
C SER A 157 -5.01 14.94 10.46
N TRP A 158 -5.38 15.67 11.50
CA TRP A 158 -6.75 16.11 11.72
C TRP A 158 -6.75 17.51 12.34
N ASN A 159 -7.85 18.22 12.16
CA ASN A 159 -8.11 19.53 12.76
C ASN A 159 -7.08 20.64 12.42
N PHE A 160 -6.61 20.69 11.17
CA PHE A 160 -5.72 21.75 10.66
C PHE A 160 -6.48 22.90 9.96
N ALA A 161 -6.01 24.13 10.14
CA ALA A 161 -6.59 25.32 9.49
C ALA A 161 -6.30 25.40 7.98
N SER A 162 -5.30 24.67 7.48
CA SER A 162 -4.87 24.69 6.09
C SER A 162 -4.75 23.28 5.51
N LYS A 163 -5.22 23.11 4.27
CA LYS A 163 -5.04 21.88 3.49
C LYS A 163 -3.58 21.47 3.41
N SER A 164 -2.68 22.39 3.07
CA SER A 164 -1.26 22.11 2.88
C SER A 164 -0.63 21.58 4.17
N GLN A 165 -0.98 22.17 5.31
CA GLN A 165 -0.45 21.76 6.62
C GLN A 165 -0.97 20.37 7.01
N ALA A 166 -2.24 20.08 6.71
CA ALA A 166 -2.81 18.75 6.92
C ALA A 166 -2.07 17.70 6.07
N GLU A 167 -1.88 17.95 4.77
CA GLU A 167 -1.21 17.03 3.86
C GLU A 167 0.24 16.76 4.27
N GLU A 168 1.02 17.81 4.55
CA GLU A 168 2.41 17.68 4.99
C GLU A 168 2.54 16.87 6.29
N THR A 169 1.67 17.14 7.27
CA THR A 169 1.65 16.41 8.55
C THR A 169 1.30 14.94 8.35
N ALA A 170 0.30 14.64 7.52
CA ALA A 170 -0.08 13.25 7.23
C ALA A 170 1.04 12.48 6.52
N LEU A 171 1.71 13.12 5.55
CA LEU A 171 2.87 12.56 4.86
C LEU A 171 4.03 12.31 5.82
N LYS A 172 4.29 13.24 6.75
CA LYS A 172 5.30 13.08 7.78
C LYS A 172 5.00 11.88 8.68
N HIS A 173 3.78 11.78 9.22
CA HIS A 173 3.40 10.64 10.06
C HIS A 173 3.49 9.30 9.31
N CYS A 174 3.12 9.27 8.03
CA CYS A 174 3.30 8.07 7.21
C CYS A 174 4.78 7.70 7.05
N ALA A 175 5.66 8.69 6.84
CA ALA A 175 7.09 8.44 6.73
C ALA A 175 7.70 7.96 8.05
N ASP A 176 7.22 8.48 9.18
CA ASP A 176 7.61 8.04 10.52
C ASP A 176 7.17 6.58 10.77
N ASP A 177 5.96 6.19 10.36
CA ASP A 177 5.44 4.80 10.42
C ASP A 177 6.26 3.85 9.53
N VAL A 178 6.59 4.27 8.30
CA VAL A 178 7.51 3.55 7.41
C VAL A 178 8.87 3.30 8.06
N GLN A 179 9.41 4.30 8.78
CA GLN A 179 10.69 4.18 9.45
C GLN A 179 10.60 3.25 10.68
N ALA A 180 9.49 3.28 11.42
CA ALA A 180 9.22 2.36 12.51
C ALA A 180 9.14 0.90 12.02
N SER A 181 8.32 0.63 11.00
CA SER A 181 8.22 -0.68 10.34
C SER A 181 9.57 -1.20 9.86
N LYS A 182 10.42 -0.30 9.33
CA LYS A 182 11.80 -0.65 8.97
C LYS A 182 12.64 -1.03 10.18
N SER A 183 12.56 -0.29 11.28
CA SER A 183 13.36 -0.58 12.49
C SER A 183 12.99 -1.90 13.17
N GLU A 184 11.73 -2.33 13.05
CA GLU A 184 11.24 -3.60 13.61
C GLU A 184 11.46 -4.80 12.67
N ALA A 185 11.54 -4.56 11.37
CA ALA A 185 11.82 -5.60 10.40
C ALA A 185 13.22 -6.19 10.60
N SER A 186 13.33 -7.52 10.50
CA SER A 186 14.65 -8.15 10.56
C SER A 186 15.55 -7.63 9.44
N ALA A 187 16.86 -7.54 9.71
CA ALA A 187 17.84 -7.08 8.71
C ALA A 187 17.72 -7.83 7.38
N HIS A 188 17.33 -9.11 7.42
CA HIS A 188 17.05 -9.93 6.24
C HIS A 188 15.84 -9.44 5.44
N VAL A 189 14.72 -9.12 6.12
CA VAL A 189 13.51 -8.60 5.48
C VAL A 189 13.74 -7.21 4.91
N LEU A 190 14.42 -6.34 5.65
CA LEU A 190 14.79 -4.99 5.20
C LEU A 190 15.62 -5.01 3.91
N LYS A 191 16.67 -5.84 3.88
CA LYS A 191 17.63 -5.86 2.78
C LYS A 191 17.09 -6.56 1.53
N ASN A 192 16.31 -7.64 1.72
CA ASN A 192 15.99 -8.55 0.62
C ASN A 192 14.52 -8.54 0.21
N VAL A 193 13.61 -8.01 1.03
CA VAL A 193 12.16 -8.10 0.79
C VAL A 193 11.54 -6.72 0.59
N LEU A 194 11.79 -5.77 1.49
CA LEU A 194 11.22 -4.42 1.39
C LEU A 194 11.96 -3.58 0.35
N GLU A 195 11.21 -2.99 -0.59
CA GLU A 195 11.78 -2.15 -1.65
C GLU A 195 11.60 -0.67 -1.32
N ALA A 196 12.64 0.13 -1.52
CA ALA A 196 12.64 1.55 -1.18
C ALA A 196 11.54 2.35 -1.90
N ASN A 197 11.21 2.00 -3.15
CA ASN A 197 10.18 2.65 -3.94
C ASN A 197 8.75 2.42 -3.38
N ARG A 198 8.53 1.33 -2.63
CA ARG A 198 7.23 0.98 -2.04
C ARG A 198 7.01 1.57 -0.64
N SER A 199 8.04 2.21 -0.10
CA SER A 199 8.00 3.01 1.13
C SER A 199 7.64 4.48 0.90
N LYS A 200 7.35 4.88 -0.35
CA LYS A 200 6.98 6.27 -0.65
C LYS A 200 5.53 6.53 -0.20
N CYS A 201 5.38 7.46 0.73
CA CYS A 201 4.08 7.94 1.18
C CYS A 201 3.40 8.86 0.16
N ARG A 202 2.07 8.76 0.07
CA ARG A 202 1.22 9.67 -0.70
C ARG A 202 -0.09 9.93 0.03
N VAL A 203 -0.65 11.12 -0.14
CA VAL A 203 -2.00 11.45 0.35
C VAL A 203 -3.03 10.72 -0.50
N VAL A 204 -3.99 10.08 0.16
CA VAL A 204 -5.09 9.34 -0.46
C VAL A 204 -6.47 9.87 -0.08
N HIS A 205 -6.55 10.71 0.94
CA HIS A 205 -7.79 11.36 1.35
C HIS A 205 -7.49 12.70 2.01
N VAL A 206 -8.35 13.69 1.74
CA VAL A 206 -8.32 15.01 2.36
C VAL A 206 -9.75 15.38 2.75
N THR A 207 -10.00 15.62 4.04
CA THR A 207 -11.24 16.25 4.49
C THR A 207 -11.13 17.75 4.25
N GLN A 208 -12.18 18.32 3.66
CA GLN A 208 -12.33 19.76 3.45
C GLN A 208 -13.37 20.31 4.44
N PRO A 209 -13.28 21.60 4.82
CA PRO A 209 -14.28 22.29 5.62
C PRO A 209 -15.71 22.19 5.09
#